data_AF-A0A1Q3LZF6-F1
#
_entry.id   AF-A0A1Q3LZF6-F1
#
_cell.length_a   1.000
_cell.length_b   1.000
_cell.length_c   1.000
_cell.angle_alpha   90.00
_cell.angle_beta   90.00
_cell.angle_gamma   90.00
#
_symmetry.space_group_name_H-M   'P 1'
#
loop_
_entity.id
_entity.type
_entity.pdbx_description
1 polymer ?
#
loop_
_entity_poly.entity_id
_entity_poly.type
_entity_poly.pdbx_seq_one_letter_code
_entity_poly.pdbx_strand_id
1 'polypeptide(L)'
;MQGQILLWTEIDLDGPWIDLDKGSEIDPDLREKISIPPNARPNFRAFDYVFDELKHQLYFEARNDLDQTVGPSVVLRVFLGILNRTVIGTEWPEIEVTLVPEKDAIERILALPRLNTIFIRVARPNPDAASPEAVARVNAKLNALHAQKLEVKIQRAAGAERITLDREYHELAEVGADNGLVKGEGSYADGTKVDLSTQDQPKKIDVNIAKGDNFFARLLSTIPGLG
;
A
#
# COMPACT_ATOMS: atom_id res chain seq x y z
N MET A 1 -17.39 4.77 6.22
CA MET A 1 -16.91 6.14 6.54
C MET A 1 -16.36 6.88 5.30
N GLN A 2 -16.42 8.22 5.27
CA GLN A 2 -15.80 9.08 4.24
C GLN A 2 -14.85 10.09 4.88
N GLY A 3 -13.82 10.55 4.17
CA GLY A 3 -12.93 11.60 4.66
C GLY A 3 -11.95 12.11 3.61
N GLN A 4 -10.98 12.92 4.05
CA GLN A 4 -9.93 13.48 3.22
C GLN A 4 -8.53 13.19 3.76
N ILE A 5 -7.61 12.87 2.86
CA ILE A 5 -6.18 12.79 3.10
C ILE A 5 -5.59 14.15 2.72
N LEU A 6 -5.04 14.84 3.71
CA LEU A 6 -4.42 16.14 3.52
C LEU A 6 -2.90 15.97 3.45
N LEU A 7 -2.29 16.45 2.37
CA LEU A 7 -0.85 16.42 2.16
C LEU A 7 -0.32 17.84 1.99
N TRP A 8 0.78 18.17 2.65
CA TRP A 8 1.45 19.45 2.53
C TRP A 8 2.97 19.31 2.68
N THR A 9 3.71 20.37 2.39
CA THR A 9 5.15 20.45 2.67
C THR A 9 5.35 21.00 4.07
N GLU A 10 5.99 20.22 4.94
CA GLU A 10 6.52 20.74 6.20
C GLU A 10 7.87 21.40 5.92
N ILE A 11 8.02 22.66 6.36
CA ILE A 11 9.25 23.44 6.20
C ILE A 11 9.84 23.66 7.58
N ASP A 12 11.11 23.30 7.75
CA ASP A 12 11.88 23.70 8.94
C ASP A 12 12.23 25.19 8.84
N LEU A 13 11.56 26.01 9.65
CA LEU A 13 11.76 27.46 9.67
C LEU A 13 13.04 27.86 10.46
N ASP A 14 13.49 27.00 11.36
CA ASP A 14 14.62 27.25 12.25
C ASP A 14 15.96 26.81 11.63
N GLY A 15 15.93 25.89 10.67
CA GLY A 15 17.09 25.46 9.90
C GLY A 15 17.76 26.56 9.05
N PRO A 16 18.94 26.29 8.47
CA PRO A 16 19.63 27.23 7.56
C PRO A 16 18.91 27.31 6.21
N TRP A 17 18.89 28.51 5.62
CA TRP A 17 18.27 28.79 4.32
C TRP A 17 19.33 29.22 3.32
N ILE A 18 19.24 28.75 2.07
CA ILE A 18 20.22 29.04 1.01
C ILE A 18 19.71 30.13 0.06
N ASP A 19 20.57 31.08 -0.28
CA ASP A 19 20.44 32.00 -1.41
C ASP A 19 20.91 31.27 -2.67
N LEU A 20 19.98 30.95 -3.58
CA LEU A 20 20.28 30.16 -4.78
C LEU A 20 21.18 30.90 -5.79
N ASP A 21 21.18 32.23 -5.78
CA ASP A 21 22.01 33.04 -6.69
C ASP A 21 23.46 33.09 -6.20
N LYS A 22 23.66 33.16 -4.88
CA LYS A 22 24.99 33.22 -4.26
C LYS A 22 25.56 31.85 -3.89
N GLY A 23 24.72 30.83 -3.76
CA GLY A 23 25.10 29.51 -3.27
C GLY A 23 25.56 29.51 -1.81
N SER A 24 25.11 30.47 -1.01
CA SER A 24 25.49 30.66 0.40
C SER A 24 24.24 30.82 1.28
N GLU A 25 24.42 30.84 2.60
CA GLU A 25 23.29 31.15 3.50
C GLU A 25 22.67 32.52 3.17
N ILE A 26 21.35 32.63 3.31
CA ILE A 26 20.65 33.90 3.11
C ILE A 26 21.12 34.95 4.11
N ASP A 27 21.03 36.22 3.72
CA ASP A 27 21.27 37.34 4.62
C ASP A 27 20.27 37.30 5.79
N PRO A 28 20.70 37.51 7.05
CA PRO A 28 19.81 37.60 8.21
C PRO A 28 18.65 38.58 8.03
N ASP A 29 18.87 39.73 7.39
CA ASP A 29 17.84 40.74 7.15
C ASP A 29 16.78 40.25 6.15
N LEU A 30 17.16 39.35 5.23
CA LEU A 30 16.23 38.70 4.31
C LEU A 30 15.47 37.58 5.03
N ARG A 31 16.14 36.85 5.92
CA ARG A 31 15.54 35.79 6.75
C ARG A 31 14.40 36.31 7.61
N GLU A 32 14.57 37.45 8.25
CA GLU A 32 13.53 38.07 9.09
C GLU A 32 12.26 38.45 8.31
N LYS A 33 12.37 38.62 6.98
CA LYS A 33 11.22 38.93 6.11
C LYS A 33 10.44 37.69 5.69
N ILE A 34 10.98 36.49 5.88
CA ILE A 34 10.30 35.23 5.58
C ILE A 34 9.38 34.90 6.75
N SER A 35 8.12 35.32 6.63
CA SER A 35 7.09 35.06 7.64
C SER A 35 6.03 34.11 7.10
N ILE A 36 6.13 32.83 7.43
CA ILE A 36 5.10 31.82 7.15
C ILE A 36 4.19 31.71 8.40
N PRO A 37 2.88 31.97 8.29
CA PRO A 37 1.98 31.87 9.44
C PRO A 37 1.98 30.45 10.04
N PRO A 38 1.93 30.29 11.39
CA PRO A 38 1.99 28.97 12.04
C PRO A 38 0.89 27.98 11.61
N ASN A 39 -0.24 28.48 11.12
CA ASN A 39 -1.39 27.71 10.66
C ASN A 39 -1.49 27.60 9.13
N ALA A 40 -0.52 28.12 8.37
CA ALA A 40 -0.47 27.98 6.93
C ALA A 40 0.59 26.95 6.55
N ARG A 41 0.27 26.06 5.62
CA ARG A 41 1.20 25.07 5.08
C ARG A 41 1.20 25.13 3.55
N PRO A 42 2.37 25.25 2.91
CA PRO A 42 2.47 25.34 1.46
C PRO A 42 2.24 23.98 0.80
N ASN A 43 1.99 24.02 -0.51
CA ASN A 43 1.79 22.84 -1.37
C ASN A 43 0.69 21.89 -0.85
N PHE A 44 -0.35 22.46 -0.25
CA PHE A 44 -1.50 21.72 0.23
C PHE A 44 -2.23 21.01 -0.93
N ARG A 45 -2.60 19.76 -0.70
CA ARG A 45 -3.38 18.91 -1.59
C ARG A 45 -4.33 18.07 -0.75
N ALA A 46 -5.57 17.96 -1.20
CA ALA A 46 -6.58 17.11 -0.58
C ALA A 46 -6.91 15.96 -1.53
N PHE A 47 -7.11 14.78 -0.94
CA PHE A 47 -7.54 13.57 -1.64
C PHE A 47 -8.69 12.91 -0.88
N ASP A 48 -9.86 12.77 -1.49
CA ASP A 48 -11.01 12.08 -0.93
C ASP A 48 -10.73 10.56 -0.76
N TYR A 49 -11.28 9.98 0.30
CA TYR A 49 -11.27 8.55 0.54
C TYR A 49 -12.59 8.03 1.13
N VAL A 50 -12.83 6.74 0.93
CA VAL A 50 -13.95 5.98 1.48
C VAL A 50 -13.39 4.74 2.15
N PHE A 51 -13.79 4.53 3.40
CA PHE A 51 -13.53 3.29 4.12
C PHE A 51 -14.83 2.46 4.19
N ASP A 52 -14.82 1.31 3.51
CA ASP A 52 -15.82 0.26 3.62
C ASP A 52 -15.54 -0.51 4.91
N GLU A 53 -16.30 -0.20 5.95
CA GLU A 53 -16.15 -0.81 7.29
C GLU A 53 -16.54 -2.28 7.30
N LEU A 54 -17.44 -2.71 6.40
CA LEU A 54 -17.87 -4.10 6.32
C LEU A 54 -16.79 -4.98 5.71
N LYS A 55 -16.09 -4.48 4.68
CA LYS A 55 -15.01 -5.22 3.99
C LYS A 55 -13.61 -4.88 4.50
N HIS A 56 -13.50 -3.94 5.43
CA HIS A 56 -12.24 -3.36 5.89
C HIS A 56 -11.35 -2.86 4.74
N GLN A 57 -11.96 -2.21 3.74
CA GLN A 57 -11.27 -1.74 2.53
C GLN A 57 -11.30 -0.22 2.42
N LEU A 58 -10.15 0.37 2.15
CA LEU A 58 -10.02 1.79 1.90
C LEU A 58 -9.80 2.06 0.40
N TYR A 59 -10.67 2.90 -0.15
CA TYR A 59 -10.59 3.44 -1.50
C TYR A 59 -10.22 4.91 -1.40
N PHE A 60 -9.32 5.38 -2.25
CA PHE A 60 -8.90 6.79 -2.27
C PHE A 60 -8.79 7.28 -3.71
N GLU A 61 -8.98 8.58 -3.91
CA GLU A 61 -8.73 9.18 -5.21
C GLU A 61 -7.22 9.33 -5.47
N ALA A 62 -6.75 8.73 -6.57
CA ALA A 62 -5.34 8.85 -6.95
C ALA A 62 -5.02 10.18 -7.63
N ARG A 63 -6.04 10.86 -8.16
CA ARG A 63 -5.98 12.15 -8.83
C ARG A 63 -7.22 12.96 -8.45
N ASN A 64 -7.03 14.19 -7.95
CA ASN A 64 -8.13 15.07 -7.56
C ASN A 64 -8.59 15.97 -8.72
N ASP A 65 -9.59 16.81 -8.47
CA ASP A 65 -10.19 17.75 -9.42
C ASP A 65 -9.24 18.86 -9.91
N LEU A 66 -8.17 19.13 -9.15
CA LEU A 66 -7.08 20.05 -9.49
C LEU A 66 -5.94 19.38 -10.27
N ASP A 67 -6.15 18.16 -10.78
CA ASP A 67 -5.17 17.35 -11.51
C ASP A 67 -3.91 16.98 -10.68
N GLN A 68 -3.99 17.12 -9.36
CA GLN A 68 -2.91 16.73 -8.45
C GLN A 68 -3.00 15.23 -8.17
N THR A 69 -1.86 14.57 -7.98
CA THR A 69 -1.81 13.11 -7.81
C THR A 69 -1.21 12.67 -6.48
N VAL A 70 -1.69 11.55 -5.93
CA VAL A 70 -1.11 10.86 -4.79
C VAL A 70 -0.82 9.40 -5.13
N GLY A 71 0.38 8.93 -4.75
CA GLY A 71 0.80 7.55 -4.94
C GLY A 71 0.26 6.62 -3.84
N PRO A 72 -0.09 5.36 -4.16
CA PRO A 72 -0.55 4.37 -3.17
C PRO A 72 0.41 4.20 -1.97
N SER A 73 1.73 4.24 -2.21
CA SER A 73 2.73 4.12 -1.13
C SER A 73 2.72 5.31 -0.16
N VAL A 74 2.30 6.50 -0.61
CA VAL A 74 2.14 7.67 0.26
C VAL A 74 0.94 7.47 1.17
N VAL A 75 -0.20 7.07 0.59
CA VAL A 75 -1.43 6.78 1.33
C VAL A 75 -1.20 5.66 2.34
N LEU A 76 -0.56 4.56 1.93
CA LEU A 76 -0.18 3.47 2.84
C LEU A 76 0.59 3.98 4.06
N ARG A 77 1.57 4.86 3.85
CA ARG A 77 2.38 5.43 4.93
C ARG A 77 1.56 6.30 5.88
N VAL A 78 0.61 7.08 5.35
CA VAL A 78 -0.32 7.87 6.18
C VAL A 78 -1.12 6.93 7.09
N PHE A 79 -1.73 5.88 6.54
CA PHE A 79 -2.55 4.97 7.34
C PHE A 79 -1.73 4.11 8.33
N LEU A 80 -0.53 3.66 7.97
CA LEU A 80 0.40 3.05 8.93
C LEU A 80 0.80 4.03 10.04
N GLY A 81 0.93 5.32 9.71
CA GLY A 81 1.25 6.37 10.67
C GLY A 81 0.15 6.63 11.69
N ILE A 82 -1.13 6.52 11.32
CA ILE A 82 -2.25 6.77 12.24
C ILE A 82 -2.75 5.50 12.94
N LEU A 83 -2.57 4.32 12.34
CA LEU A 83 -3.05 3.03 12.88
C LEU A 83 -1.97 2.25 13.64
N ASN A 84 -0.78 2.83 13.86
CA ASN A 84 0.24 2.17 14.68
C ASN A 84 -0.07 2.32 16.19
N ARG A 85 0.49 1.39 16.97
CA ARG A 85 0.30 1.33 18.43
C ARG A 85 0.77 2.57 19.20
N THR A 86 1.71 3.35 18.65
CA THR A 86 2.15 4.58 19.33
C THR A 86 1.08 5.67 19.30
N VAL A 87 0.19 5.62 18.31
CA VAL A 87 -0.94 6.54 18.16
C VAL A 87 -2.23 5.98 18.76
N ILE A 88 -2.56 4.72 18.45
CA ILE A 88 -3.87 4.14 18.86
C ILE A 88 -3.86 3.54 20.26
N GLY A 89 -2.69 3.29 20.86
CA GLY A 89 -2.55 2.63 22.15
C GLY A 89 -2.25 1.13 22.04
N THR A 90 -1.80 0.52 23.14
CA THR A 90 -1.37 -0.88 23.21
C THR A 90 -2.49 -1.86 23.53
N GLU A 91 -3.65 -1.35 23.97
CA GLU A 91 -4.87 -2.10 24.24
C GLU A 91 -5.53 -2.64 22.96
N TRP A 92 -5.25 -2.01 21.82
CA TRP A 92 -5.71 -2.46 20.51
C TRP A 92 -4.74 -3.50 19.92
N PRO A 93 -5.27 -4.48 19.17
CA PRO A 93 -4.42 -5.36 18.38
C PRO A 93 -3.61 -4.54 17.38
N GLU A 94 -2.45 -5.06 16.99
CA GLU A 94 -1.68 -4.44 15.92
C GLU A 94 -2.44 -4.55 14.61
N ILE A 95 -2.56 -3.42 13.92
CA ILE A 95 -3.27 -3.30 12.65
C ILE A 95 -2.25 -3.34 11.52
N GLU A 96 -2.39 -4.30 10.63
CA GLU A 96 -1.62 -4.37 9.39
C GLU A 96 -2.39 -3.64 8.30
N VAL A 97 -1.71 -2.72 7.61
CA VAL A 97 -2.25 -2.02 6.45
C VAL A 97 -1.48 -2.50 5.23
N THR A 98 -2.19 -2.93 4.20
CA THR A 98 -1.60 -3.46 2.97
C THR A 98 -2.28 -2.86 1.75
N LEU A 99 -1.56 -2.83 0.62
CA LEU A 99 -2.15 -2.46 -0.67
C LEU A 99 -2.80 -3.70 -1.26
N VAL A 100 -4.07 -3.59 -1.65
CA VAL A 100 -4.76 -4.65 -2.38
C VAL A 100 -4.16 -4.70 -3.79
N PRO A 101 -3.59 -5.84 -4.22
CA PRO A 101 -2.99 -5.95 -5.54
C PRO A 101 -4.04 -6.08 -6.66
N GLU A 102 -3.60 -5.88 -7.90
CA GLU A 102 -4.36 -6.30 -9.08
C GLU A 102 -4.62 -7.81 -9.08
N LYS A 103 -5.72 -8.23 -9.70
CA LYS A 103 -6.22 -9.63 -9.61
C LYS A 103 -5.21 -10.68 -10.10
N ASP A 104 -4.35 -10.32 -11.05
CA ASP A 104 -3.39 -11.22 -11.70
C ASP A 104 -1.96 -11.07 -11.15
N ALA A 105 -1.75 -10.26 -10.12
CA ALA A 105 -0.41 -9.97 -9.61
C ALA A 105 0.31 -11.24 -9.09
N ILE A 106 -0.44 -12.14 -8.43
CA ILE A 106 0.09 -13.42 -7.94
C ILE A 106 0.41 -14.35 -9.09
N GLU A 107 -0.49 -14.47 -10.05
CA GLU A 107 -0.34 -15.30 -11.23
C GLU A 107 0.90 -14.88 -12.01
N ARG A 108 1.16 -13.58 -12.13
CA ARG A 108 2.38 -13.05 -12.78
C ARG A 108 3.65 -13.43 -12.03
N ILE A 109 3.64 -13.34 -10.70
CA ILE A 109 4.75 -13.77 -9.84
C ILE A 109 5.01 -15.27 -10.01
N LEU A 110 3.95 -16.08 -9.91
CA LEU A 110 4.02 -17.53 -10.00
C LEU A 110 4.28 -18.03 -11.43
N ALA A 111 3.98 -17.24 -12.46
CA ALA A 111 4.22 -17.58 -13.86
C ALA A 111 5.66 -17.31 -14.32
N LEU A 112 6.51 -16.67 -13.49
CA LEU A 112 7.91 -16.40 -13.85
C LEU A 112 8.61 -17.69 -14.34
N PRO A 113 9.12 -17.71 -15.59
CA PRO A 113 9.72 -18.93 -16.16
C PRO A 113 10.84 -19.50 -15.31
N ARG A 114 11.68 -18.63 -14.75
CA ARG A 114 12.76 -18.98 -13.82
C ARG A 114 12.55 -18.30 -12.47
N LEU A 115 11.49 -18.69 -11.76
CA LEU A 115 11.25 -18.27 -10.38
C LEU A 115 12.37 -18.84 -9.48
N ASN A 116 13.19 -17.94 -8.92
CA ASN A 116 14.38 -18.27 -8.12
C ASN A 116 14.14 -18.10 -6.61
N THR A 117 13.40 -17.07 -6.24
CA THR A 117 13.03 -16.78 -4.84
C THR A 117 11.54 -16.48 -4.81
N ILE A 118 10.85 -16.99 -3.80
CA ILE A 118 9.53 -16.49 -3.43
C ILE A 118 9.53 -16.18 -1.94
N PHE A 119 9.01 -15.01 -1.60
CA PHE A 119 8.77 -14.57 -0.24
C PHE A 119 7.27 -14.34 -0.05
N ILE A 120 6.70 -14.99 0.95
CA ILE A 120 5.29 -14.87 1.31
C ILE A 120 5.24 -14.41 2.75
N ARG A 121 4.59 -13.28 3.00
CA ARG A 121 4.19 -12.81 4.32
C ARG A 121 2.68 -12.78 4.35
N VAL A 122 2.10 -13.44 5.34
CA VAL A 122 0.67 -13.41 5.61
C VAL A 122 0.45 -12.99 7.06
N ALA A 123 -0.28 -11.90 7.26
CA ALA A 123 -0.82 -11.52 8.56
C ALA A 123 -2.15 -12.25 8.79
N ARG A 124 -2.77 -12.08 9.97
CA ARG A 124 -4.13 -12.59 10.20
C ARG A 124 -5.07 -12.04 9.11
N PRO A 125 -5.63 -12.89 8.24
CA PRO A 125 -6.48 -12.43 7.17
C PRO A 125 -7.81 -11.90 7.71
N ASN A 126 -8.31 -10.85 7.05
CA ASN A 126 -9.68 -10.42 7.25
C ASN A 126 -10.64 -11.52 6.76
N PRO A 127 -11.80 -11.70 7.41
CA PRO A 127 -12.77 -12.72 7.02
C PRO A 127 -13.30 -12.57 5.58
N ASP A 128 -13.07 -11.41 4.96
CA ASP A 128 -13.57 -11.04 3.63
C ASP A 128 -12.56 -11.30 2.48
N ALA A 129 -11.44 -11.98 2.75
CA ALA A 129 -10.37 -12.24 1.79
C ALA A 129 -10.65 -13.44 0.83
N ALA A 130 -9.88 -13.55 -0.26
CA ALA A 130 -10.06 -14.56 -1.31
C ALA A 130 -10.05 -16.01 -0.79
N SER A 131 -10.88 -16.87 -1.41
CA SER A 131 -11.12 -18.28 -1.06
C SER A 131 -11.40 -18.51 0.44
N PRO A 132 -12.68 -18.54 0.87
CA PRO A 132 -13.06 -18.74 2.27
C PRO A 132 -12.38 -19.95 2.94
N GLU A 133 -12.13 -20.99 2.15
CA GLU A 133 -11.43 -22.18 2.63
C GLU A 133 -9.93 -21.96 2.85
N ALA A 134 -9.24 -21.25 1.94
CA ALA A 134 -7.82 -20.94 2.09
C ALA A 134 -7.62 -20.01 3.30
N VAL A 135 -8.46 -18.99 3.44
CA VAL A 135 -8.49 -18.10 4.62
C VAL A 135 -8.69 -18.90 5.90
N ALA A 136 -9.66 -19.82 5.93
CA ALA A 136 -9.89 -20.66 7.10
C ALA A 136 -8.68 -21.53 7.45
N ARG A 137 -8.00 -22.13 6.45
CA ARG A 137 -6.79 -22.94 6.66
C ARG A 137 -5.62 -22.11 7.18
N VAL A 138 -5.37 -20.94 6.60
CA VAL A 138 -4.31 -20.01 7.05
C VAL A 138 -4.60 -19.50 8.47
N ASN A 139 -5.85 -19.13 8.77
CA ASN A 139 -6.27 -18.75 10.12
C ASN A 139 -6.07 -19.87 11.14
N ALA A 140 -6.47 -21.10 10.81
CA ALA A 140 -6.27 -22.25 11.67
C ALA A 140 -4.78 -22.49 11.94
N LYS A 141 -3.92 -22.34 10.93
CA LYS A 141 -2.47 -22.44 11.06
C LYS A 141 -1.88 -21.36 11.97
N LEU A 142 -2.23 -20.09 11.77
CA LEU A 142 -1.77 -18.98 12.63
C LEU A 142 -2.23 -19.17 14.08
N ASN A 143 -3.47 -19.60 14.29
CA ASN A 143 -4.02 -19.88 15.63
C ASN A 143 -3.29 -21.03 16.33
N ALA A 144 -3.04 -22.13 15.63
CA ALA A 144 -2.31 -23.28 16.17
C ALA A 144 -0.86 -22.91 16.56
N LEU A 145 -0.25 -21.97 15.85
CA LEU A 145 1.10 -21.46 16.14
C LEU A 145 1.11 -20.34 17.19
N HIS A 146 -0.06 -19.88 17.66
CA HIS A 146 -0.21 -18.64 18.43
C HIS A 146 0.50 -17.45 17.77
N ALA A 147 0.55 -17.43 16.44
CA ALA A 147 1.27 -16.45 15.65
C ALA A 147 0.35 -15.33 15.16
N GLN A 148 0.89 -14.13 15.05
CA GLN A 148 0.21 -12.99 14.44
C GLN A 148 0.45 -12.90 12.93
N LYS A 149 1.63 -13.34 12.50
CA LYS A 149 2.07 -13.35 11.11
C LYS A 149 2.92 -14.58 10.83
N LEU A 150 2.92 -14.99 9.57
CA LEU A 150 3.77 -16.05 9.05
C LEU A 150 4.58 -15.50 7.87
N GLU A 151 5.89 -15.71 7.90
CA GLU A 151 6.81 -15.33 6.84
C GLU A 151 7.52 -16.59 6.34
N VAL A 152 7.49 -16.81 5.03
CA VAL A 152 8.11 -17.95 4.36
C VAL A 152 8.98 -17.41 3.23
N LYS A 153 10.24 -17.87 3.18
CA LYS A 153 11.15 -17.64 2.07
C LYS A 153 11.56 -18.98 1.48
N ILE A 154 11.28 -19.18 0.20
CA ILE A 154 11.69 -20.39 -0.55
C ILE A 154 12.70 -19.96 -1.61
N GLN A 155 13.80 -20.69 -1.68
CA GLN A 155 14.84 -20.50 -2.68
C GLN A 155 14.94 -21.74 -3.56
N ARG A 156 15.13 -21.53 -4.86
CA ARG A 156 15.29 -22.59 -5.85
C ARG A 156 16.51 -23.44 -5.49
N ALA A 157 16.32 -24.75 -5.44
CA ALA A 157 17.42 -25.69 -5.24
C ALA A 157 18.39 -25.69 -6.43
N ALA A 158 19.66 -25.99 -6.17
CA ALA A 158 20.65 -26.18 -7.23
C ALA A 158 20.17 -27.29 -8.20
N GLY A 159 20.29 -27.05 -9.50
CA GLY A 159 19.86 -27.99 -10.54
C GLY A 159 18.36 -28.01 -10.86
N ALA A 160 17.49 -27.43 -10.02
CA ALA A 160 16.08 -27.27 -10.36
C ALA A 160 15.89 -26.12 -11.38
N GLU A 161 14.95 -26.25 -12.32
CA GLU A 161 14.69 -25.20 -13.31
C GLU A 161 14.01 -23.97 -12.70
N ARG A 162 13.08 -24.19 -11.78
CA ARG A 162 12.27 -23.16 -11.12
C ARG A 162 11.73 -23.65 -9.77
N ILE A 163 11.22 -22.72 -8.97
CA ILE A 163 10.33 -23.05 -7.85
C ILE A 163 8.96 -23.43 -8.39
N THR A 164 8.39 -24.50 -7.82
CA THR A 164 7.00 -24.92 -7.98
C THR A 164 6.39 -25.03 -6.60
N LEU A 165 5.30 -24.31 -6.36
CA LEU A 165 4.59 -24.37 -5.08
C LEU A 165 3.67 -25.58 -5.06
N ASP A 166 3.56 -26.21 -3.89
CA ASP A 166 2.44 -27.12 -3.62
C ASP A 166 1.17 -26.31 -3.29
N ARG A 167 0.08 -27.05 -3.04
CA ARG A 167 -1.20 -26.45 -2.69
C ARG A 167 -1.12 -25.54 -1.46
N GLU A 168 -0.38 -25.93 -0.42
CA GLU A 168 -0.32 -25.18 0.83
C GLU A 168 0.36 -23.81 0.61
N TYR A 169 1.49 -23.79 -0.07
CA TYR A 169 2.20 -22.54 -0.33
C TYR A 169 1.49 -21.67 -1.39
N HIS A 170 0.75 -22.28 -2.30
CA HIS A 170 -0.11 -21.53 -3.22
C HIS A 170 -1.22 -20.78 -2.46
N GLU A 171 -1.92 -21.47 -1.56
CA GLU A 171 -2.96 -20.86 -0.72
C GLU A 171 -2.39 -19.79 0.21
N LEU A 172 -1.19 -20.00 0.77
CA LEU A 172 -0.48 -18.96 1.53
C LEU A 172 -0.15 -17.74 0.67
N ALA A 173 0.25 -17.93 -0.59
CA ALA A 173 0.51 -16.83 -1.51
C ALA A 173 -0.77 -16.06 -1.86
N GLU A 174 -1.87 -16.76 -2.14
CA GLU A 174 -3.18 -16.13 -2.38
C GLU A 174 -3.63 -15.28 -1.19
N VAL A 175 -3.67 -15.86 0.01
CA VAL A 175 -4.11 -15.13 1.21
C VAL A 175 -3.13 -14.01 1.58
N GLY A 176 -1.82 -14.24 1.37
CA GLY A 176 -0.77 -13.25 1.59
C GLY A 176 -0.82 -12.08 0.61
N ALA A 177 -1.41 -12.25 -0.57
CA ALA A 177 -1.61 -11.18 -1.55
C ALA A 177 -2.52 -10.09 -0.99
N ASP A 178 -3.64 -10.51 -0.40
CA ASP A 178 -4.67 -9.62 0.14
C ASP A 178 -4.36 -9.14 1.56
N ASN A 179 -3.63 -9.94 2.35
CA ASN A 179 -3.44 -9.73 3.79
C ASN A 179 -1.96 -9.70 4.19
N GLY A 180 -1.09 -9.25 3.30
CA GLY A 180 0.33 -9.23 3.59
C GLY A 180 1.20 -8.74 2.44
N LEU A 181 2.08 -9.63 1.97
CA LEU A 181 3.03 -9.35 0.93
C LEU A 181 3.46 -10.64 0.24
N VAL A 182 3.43 -10.67 -1.08
CA VAL A 182 4.10 -11.69 -1.89
C VAL A 182 5.12 -11.02 -2.78
N LYS A 183 6.33 -11.60 -2.83
CA LYS A 183 7.42 -11.20 -3.71
C LYS A 183 7.99 -12.40 -4.45
N GLY A 184 8.33 -12.22 -5.72
CA GLY A 184 9.02 -13.20 -6.53
C GLY A 184 10.21 -12.58 -7.23
N GLU A 185 11.36 -13.23 -7.09
CA GLU A 185 12.57 -12.88 -7.84
C GLU A 185 12.85 -13.97 -8.87
N GLY A 186 13.14 -13.58 -10.11
CA GLY A 186 13.34 -14.53 -11.17
C GLY A 186 13.93 -13.92 -12.43
N SER A 187 13.71 -14.60 -13.54
CA SER A 187 13.97 -14.04 -14.87
C SER A 187 12.95 -14.53 -15.89
N TYR A 188 12.76 -13.74 -16.94
CA TYR A 188 12.03 -14.14 -18.13
C TYR A 188 12.82 -15.14 -18.98
N ALA A 189 12.21 -15.64 -20.05
CA ALA A 189 12.81 -16.65 -20.93
C ALA A 189 14.06 -16.15 -21.67
N ASP A 190 14.15 -14.84 -21.94
CA ASP A 190 15.30 -14.15 -22.53
C ASP A 190 16.48 -13.96 -21.54
N GLY A 191 16.30 -14.33 -20.26
CA GLY A 191 17.29 -14.15 -19.21
C GLY A 191 17.21 -12.81 -18.48
N THR A 192 16.30 -11.91 -18.86
CA THR A 192 16.08 -10.63 -18.18
C THR A 192 15.63 -10.87 -16.74
N LYS A 193 16.41 -10.37 -15.76
CA LYS A 193 16.09 -10.47 -14.34
C LYS A 193 14.91 -9.57 -13.98
N VAL A 194 14.06 -10.05 -13.07
CA VAL A 194 12.89 -9.30 -12.60
C VAL A 194 12.63 -9.60 -11.13
N ASP A 195 12.20 -8.58 -10.41
CA ASP A 195 11.63 -8.64 -9.06
C ASP A 195 10.20 -8.14 -9.16
N LEU A 196 9.25 -8.94 -8.68
CA LEU A 196 7.83 -8.65 -8.71
C LEU A 196 7.27 -8.69 -7.30
N SER A 197 6.47 -7.68 -6.93
CA SER A 197 5.77 -7.62 -5.65
C SER A 197 4.30 -7.27 -5.82
N THR A 198 3.45 -7.84 -4.97
CA THR A 198 2.04 -7.41 -4.84
C THR A 198 1.91 -5.95 -4.40
N GLN A 199 2.90 -5.38 -3.71
CA GLN A 199 2.90 -3.97 -3.31
C GLN A 199 3.16 -3.01 -4.47
N ASP A 200 3.80 -3.47 -5.55
CA ASP A 200 4.15 -2.64 -6.71
C ASP A 200 3.04 -2.61 -7.77
N GLN A 201 2.03 -3.46 -7.61
CA GLN A 201 0.88 -3.58 -8.53
C GLN A 201 -0.43 -3.36 -7.77
N PRO A 202 -0.64 -2.17 -7.17
CA PRO A 202 -1.87 -1.88 -6.45
C PRO A 202 -3.05 -1.81 -7.41
N LYS A 203 -4.18 -2.35 -6.98
CA LYS A 203 -5.43 -2.34 -7.74
C LYS A 203 -5.84 -0.91 -8.09
N LYS A 204 -6.05 -0.66 -9.38
CA LYS A 204 -6.58 0.60 -9.90
C LYS A 204 -8.00 0.38 -10.40
N ILE A 205 -8.85 1.37 -10.16
CA ILE A 205 -10.22 1.41 -10.65
C ILE A 205 -10.37 2.73 -11.38
N ASP A 206 -10.48 2.66 -12.70
CA ASP A 206 -10.71 3.85 -13.52
C ASP A 206 -12.18 4.26 -13.42
N VAL A 207 -12.41 5.49 -12.97
CA VAL A 207 -13.74 6.08 -12.85
C VAL A 207 -13.78 7.34 -13.69
N ASN A 208 -14.70 7.39 -14.66
CA ASN A 208 -14.93 8.62 -15.43
C ASN A 208 -15.78 9.59 -14.59
N ILE A 209 -15.17 10.68 -14.16
CA ILE A 209 -15.81 11.75 -13.39
C ILE A 209 -16.02 12.94 -14.31
N ALA A 210 -17.27 13.32 -14.58
CA ALA A 210 -17.54 14.56 -15.31
C ALA A 210 -17.22 15.76 -14.42
N LYS A 211 -16.86 16.90 -15.02
CA LYS A 211 -16.54 18.12 -14.25
C LYS A 211 -17.74 18.52 -13.37
N GLY A 212 -17.56 18.49 -12.05
CA GLY A 212 -18.60 18.81 -11.06
C GLY A 212 -19.32 17.60 -10.43
N ASP A 213 -18.99 16.37 -10.83
CA ASP A 213 -19.50 15.16 -10.18
C ASP A 213 -18.79 14.87 -8.85
N ASN A 214 -19.51 14.24 -7.92
CA ASN A 214 -18.99 13.83 -6.62
C ASN A 214 -18.27 12.47 -6.72
N PHE A 215 -16.99 12.42 -6.31
CA PHE A 215 -16.18 11.20 -6.20
C PHE A 215 -16.91 10.05 -5.50
N PHE A 216 -17.55 10.33 -4.37
CA PHE A 216 -18.26 9.33 -3.57
C PHE A 216 -19.42 8.68 -4.34
N ALA A 217 -20.27 9.51 -4.95
CA ALA A 217 -21.42 9.01 -5.72
C ALA A 217 -20.99 8.13 -6.90
N ARG A 218 -19.87 8.49 -7.55
CA ARG A 218 -19.31 7.71 -8.66
C ARG A 218 -18.65 6.43 -8.20
N LEU A 219 -17.94 6.45 -7.08
CA LEU A 219 -17.34 5.25 -6.49
C LEU A 219 -18.42 4.23 -6.10
N LEU A 220 -19.48 4.66 -5.42
CA LEU A 220 -20.64 3.81 -5.09
C LEU A 220 -21.29 3.20 -6.33
N SER A 221 -21.39 3.95 -7.43
CA SER A 221 -21.96 3.43 -8.68
C SER A 221 -21.05 2.42 -9.40
N THR A 222 -19.74 2.51 -9.16
CA THR A 222 -18.72 1.69 -9.85
C THR A 222 -18.40 0.42 -9.07
N ILE A 223 -18.55 0.44 -7.74
CA ILE A 223 -18.24 -0.68 -6.85
C ILE A 223 -19.56 -1.19 -6.23
N PRO A 224 -20.17 -2.24 -6.81
CA PRO A 224 -21.40 -2.81 -6.28
C PRO A 224 -21.24 -3.25 -4.83
N GLY A 225 -22.17 -2.85 -3.97
CA GLY A 225 -22.16 -3.20 -2.54
C GLY A 225 -21.13 -2.44 -1.71
N LEU A 226 -20.60 -1.33 -2.20
CA LEU A 226 -20.01 -0.29 -1.37
C LEU A 226 -21.17 0.53 -0.80
N GLY A 227 -21.38 0.56 0.52
CA GLY A 227 -22.52 1.22 1.17
C GLY A 227 -22.73 0.79 2.61
#